data_AF-A0A6N3GVK5-F1
#
_entry.id   AF-A0A6N3GVK5-F1
#
_cell.length_a   1.000
_cell.length_b   1.000
_cell.length_c   1.000
_cell.angle_alpha   90.00
_cell.angle_beta   90.00
_cell.angle_gamma   90.00
#
_symmetry.space_group_name_H-M   'P 1'
#
loop_
_entity.id
_entity.type
_entity.pdbx_description
1 polymer ?
#
loop_
_entity_poly.entity_id
_entity_poly.type
_entity_poly.pdbx_seq_one_letter_code
_entity_poly.pdbx_strand_id
1 'polypeptide(L)'
;MKGKEFSSRVYTKLFYQNYLRPSYFQCVYANKNRPGDITIADFWGHEKAIPDKWDDEKGISLVLVNNSHGMEWWNAAKDELDYVDCTGYPFRHTNMKRPTTKPASYDAFWKEYHENGFETVVKRYAKYEPQSYWKNRLKALFKKK
;
A
#
# COMPACT_ATOMS: atom_id res chain seq x y z
N MET A 1 -13.24 -23.05 -17.16
CA MET A 1 -13.78 -21.67 -17.31
C MET A 1 -12.64 -20.77 -17.76
N LYS A 2 -12.73 -20.13 -18.94
CA LYS A 2 -11.75 -19.12 -19.38
C LYS A 2 -12.01 -17.84 -18.58
N GLY A 3 -11.20 -17.55 -17.55
CA GLY A 3 -11.30 -16.30 -16.79
C GLY A 3 -10.90 -15.12 -17.67
N LYS A 4 -11.70 -14.05 -17.67
CA LYS A 4 -11.32 -12.78 -18.31
C LYS A 4 -10.10 -12.19 -17.58
N GLU A 5 -9.06 -11.81 -18.32
CA GLU A 5 -7.90 -11.10 -17.77
C GLU A 5 -8.23 -9.62 -17.54
N PHE A 6 -7.85 -9.11 -16.37
CA PHE A 6 -7.98 -7.70 -16.03
C PHE A 6 -6.61 -7.12 -15.68
N SER A 7 -6.36 -5.88 -16.10
CA SER A 7 -5.09 -5.19 -15.84
C SER A 7 -4.88 -4.94 -14.36
N SER A 8 -3.67 -5.17 -13.85
CA SER A 8 -3.26 -4.81 -12.49
C SER A 8 -3.58 -3.35 -12.14
N ARG A 9 -3.44 -2.44 -13.11
CA ARG A 9 -3.76 -1.00 -12.94
C ARG A 9 -5.23 -0.75 -12.58
N VAL A 10 -6.15 -1.57 -13.09
CA VAL A 10 -7.57 -1.49 -12.73
C VAL A 10 -7.76 -1.86 -11.27
N TYR A 11 -7.21 -3.00 -10.84
CA TYR A 11 -7.27 -3.44 -9.46
C TYR A 11 -6.61 -2.44 -8.50
N THR A 12 -5.42 -1.95 -8.82
CA THR A 12 -4.73 -0.92 -8.03
C THR A 12 -5.60 0.32 -7.84
N LYS A 13 -6.25 0.79 -8.92
CA LYS A 13 -7.13 1.96 -8.84
C LYS A 13 -8.37 1.70 -7.98
N LEU A 14 -9.00 0.52 -8.11
CA LEU A 14 -10.14 0.15 -7.27
C LEU A 14 -9.73 0.02 -5.80
N PHE A 15 -8.57 -0.58 -5.53
CA PHE A 15 -8.01 -0.74 -4.18
C PHE A 15 -7.81 0.61 -3.48
N TYR A 16 -7.20 1.58 -4.16
CA TYR A 16 -7.02 2.92 -3.58
C TYR A 16 -8.31 3.73 -3.42
N GLN A 17 -9.43 3.27 -3.99
CA GLN A 17 -10.70 3.99 -3.93
C GLN A 17 -11.71 3.36 -2.99
N ASN A 18 -12.12 2.12 -3.23
CA ASN A 18 -13.27 1.50 -2.54
C ASN A 18 -13.11 0.01 -2.27
N TYR A 19 -12.16 -0.67 -2.93
CA TYR A 19 -11.92 -2.11 -2.78
C TYR A 19 -11.06 -2.43 -1.55
N LEU A 20 -11.44 -1.85 -0.41
CA LEU A 20 -10.81 -2.03 0.89
C LEU A 20 -11.65 -2.98 1.75
N ARG A 21 -11.05 -3.63 2.74
CA ARG A 21 -11.82 -4.47 3.69
C ARG A 21 -12.39 -3.62 4.83
N PRO A 22 -13.57 -3.93 5.39
CA PRO A 22 -14.14 -3.19 6.52
C PRO A 22 -13.20 -3.06 7.72
N SER A 23 -12.36 -4.08 7.98
CA SER A 23 -11.38 -4.07 9.07
C SER A 23 -10.35 -2.94 8.96
N TYR A 24 -10.12 -2.39 7.76
CA TYR A 24 -9.14 -1.32 7.53
C TYR A 24 -9.61 -0.01 8.18
N PHE A 25 -10.92 0.15 8.35
CA PHE A 25 -11.54 1.36 8.92
C PHE A 25 -11.60 1.35 10.45
N GLN A 26 -11.40 0.18 11.05
CA GLN A 26 -11.52 -0.04 12.50
C GLN A 26 -10.30 -0.77 13.07
N CYS A 27 -9.17 -0.72 12.38
CA CYS A 27 -7.97 -1.44 12.79
C CYS A 27 -7.41 -0.88 14.10
N VAL A 28 -7.56 -1.62 15.19
CA VAL A 28 -7.04 -1.24 16.52
C VAL A 28 -5.51 -1.19 16.59
N TYR A 29 -4.81 -1.73 15.60
CA TYR A 29 -3.35 -1.71 15.49
C TYR A 29 -2.82 -0.56 14.64
N ALA A 30 -3.69 0.26 14.04
CA ALA A 30 -3.31 1.38 13.20
C ALA A 30 -2.89 2.62 14.03
N ASN A 31 -1.96 2.39 14.97
CA ASN A 31 -1.38 3.39 15.86
C ASN A 31 0.06 2.99 16.22
N LYS A 32 0.69 3.72 17.15
CA LYS A 32 2.06 3.47 17.61
C LYS A 32 2.17 2.34 18.64
N ASN A 33 1.08 1.99 19.33
CA ASN A 33 1.07 0.93 20.34
C ASN A 33 0.95 -0.42 19.62
N ARG A 34 2.09 -1.04 19.37
CA ARG A 34 2.17 -2.35 18.72
C ARG A 34 2.34 -3.44 19.78
N PRO A 35 1.56 -4.54 19.71
CA PRO A 35 1.60 -5.58 20.73
C PRO A 35 2.81 -6.50 20.61
N GLY A 36 3.46 -6.58 19.44
CA GLY A 36 4.66 -7.38 19.25
C GLY A 36 5.91 -6.68 19.78
N ASP A 37 6.96 -7.45 20.08
CA ASP A 37 8.20 -6.91 20.64
C ASP A 37 8.98 -6.04 19.63
N ILE A 38 9.01 -6.47 18.37
CA ILE A 38 9.65 -5.76 17.24
C ILE A 38 8.65 -5.63 16.08
N THR A 39 8.64 -4.47 15.43
CA THR A 39 8.01 -4.26 14.13
C THR A 39 9.09 -4.10 13.07
N ILE A 40 8.99 -4.85 11.96
CA ILE A 40 9.81 -4.65 10.76
C ILE A 40 8.89 -4.17 9.64
N ALA A 41 9.29 -3.14 8.91
CA ALA A 41 8.52 -2.57 7.81
C ALA A 41 9.44 -2.05 6.71
N ASP A 42 8.94 -1.98 5.47
CA ASP A 42 9.66 -1.28 4.41
C ASP A 42 9.80 0.21 4.73
N PHE A 43 11.01 0.75 4.59
CA PHE A 43 11.29 2.16 4.84
C PHE A 43 11.27 3.00 3.56
N TRP A 44 10.17 2.92 2.79
CA TRP A 44 9.98 3.76 1.62
C TRP A 44 10.00 5.25 1.99
N GLY A 45 10.78 6.06 1.28
CA GLY A 45 10.89 7.50 1.55
C GLY A 45 11.82 7.86 2.72
N HIS A 46 12.79 6.99 3.02
CA HIS A 46 13.76 7.15 4.11
C HIS A 46 14.70 8.35 3.95
N GLU A 47 14.83 8.93 2.76
CA GLU A 47 15.82 9.95 2.42
C GLU A 47 15.66 11.22 3.28
N LYS A 48 14.45 11.44 3.81
CA LYS A 48 14.18 12.54 4.76
C LYS A 48 14.64 12.24 6.18
N ALA A 49 14.73 10.96 6.55
CA ALA A 49 15.13 10.51 7.88
C ALA A 49 16.63 10.22 7.95
N ILE A 50 17.17 9.63 6.88
CA ILE A 50 18.58 9.27 6.72
C ILE A 50 19.05 9.73 5.32
N PRO A 51 19.34 11.03 5.14
CA PRO A 51 19.81 11.56 3.86
C PRO A 51 21.11 10.90 3.43
N ASP A 52 21.28 10.71 2.13
CA ASP A 52 22.53 10.26 1.50
C ASP A 52 23.08 8.91 1.99
N LYS A 53 22.21 8.05 2.56
CA LYS A 53 22.56 6.70 3.03
C LYS A 53 21.73 5.62 2.35
N TRP A 54 22.40 4.53 1.98
CA TRP A 54 21.85 3.26 1.49
C TRP A 54 20.84 3.34 0.35
N ASP A 55 21.20 4.06 -0.70
CA ASP A 55 20.50 4.01 -1.98
C ASP A 55 21.10 2.91 -2.88
N ASP A 56 21.01 1.64 -2.42
CA ASP A 56 21.62 0.50 -3.14
C ASP A 56 20.60 -0.35 -3.92
N GLU A 57 19.42 0.21 -4.20
CA GLU A 57 18.27 -0.42 -4.90
C GLU A 57 17.70 -1.69 -4.21
N LYS A 58 18.26 -2.15 -3.08
CA LYS A 58 17.78 -3.36 -2.37
C LYS A 58 16.68 -3.06 -1.36
N GLY A 59 16.47 -1.78 -1.05
CA GLY A 59 15.49 -1.32 -0.08
C GLY A 59 16.00 -1.40 1.35
N ILE A 60 15.47 -0.52 2.20
CA ILE A 60 15.85 -0.41 3.61
C ILE A 60 14.67 -0.84 4.47
N SER A 61 14.95 -1.63 5.52
CA SER A 61 13.95 -1.99 6.52
C SER A 61 13.96 -0.98 7.67
N LEU A 62 12.78 -0.53 8.09
CA LEU A 62 12.55 0.18 9.33
C LEU A 62 12.30 -0.83 10.45
N VAL A 63 13.10 -0.76 11.50
CA VAL A 63 12.92 -1.55 12.73
C VAL A 63 12.38 -0.65 13.83
N LEU A 64 11.24 -1.02 14.42
CA LEU A 64 10.69 -0.38 15.60
C LEU A 64 10.75 -1.36 16.77
N VAL A 65 11.49 -0.99 17.81
CA VAL A 65 11.52 -1.72 19.08
C VAL A 65 10.38 -1.20 19.95
N ASN A 66 9.40 -2.05 20.26
CA ASN A 66 8.13 -1.61 20.85
C ASN A 66 8.11 -1.72 22.39
N ASN A 67 8.93 -2.58 22.98
CA ASN A 67 8.98 -2.84 24.42
C ASN A 67 10.38 -3.32 24.87
N SER A 68 10.53 -3.62 26.17
CA SER A 68 11.80 -4.08 26.76
C SER A 68 12.28 -5.42 26.21
N HIS A 69 11.38 -6.39 25.99
CA HIS A 69 11.76 -7.67 25.38
C HIS A 69 12.25 -7.48 23.95
N GLY A 70 11.63 -6.58 23.18
CA GLY A 70 12.12 -6.21 21.85
C GLY A 70 13.51 -5.61 21.87
N MET A 71 13.85 -4.88 22.94
CA MET A 71 15.19 -4.33 23.13
C MET A 71 16.22 -5.42 23.44
N GLU A 72 15.84 -6.47 24.17
CA GLU A 72 16.70 -7.66 24.37
C GLU A 72 17.01 -8.33 23.04
N TRP A 73 15.98 -8.58 22.21
CA TRP A 73 16.16 -9.15 20.88
C TRP A 73 16.99 -8.26 19.95
N TRP A 74 16.76 -6.95 19.97
CA TRP A 74 17.54 -6.00 19.19
C TRP A 74 19.01 -6.00 19.59
N ASN A 75 19.31 -5.95 20.89
CA ASN A 75 20.69 -5.95 21.38
C ASN A 75 21.43 -7.24 21.06
N ALA A 76 20.73 -8.37 20.99
CA ALA A 76 21.33 -9.65 20.62
C ALA A 76 21.71 -9.73 19.12
N ALA A 77 21.07 -8.95 18.24
CA ALA A 77 21.24 -9.05 16.80
C ALA A 77 21.92 -7.83 16.13
N LYS A 78 21.85 -6.64 16.75
CA LYS A 78 22.25 -5.38 16.10
C LYS A 78 23.70 -5.34 15.61
N ASP A 79 24.60 -6.09 16.24
CA ASP A 79 26.02 -6.11 15.89
C ASP A 79 26.28 -6.87 14.58
N GLU A 80 25.32 -7.68 14.11
CA GLU A 80 25.35 -8.37 12.81
C GLU A 80 24.64 -7.59 11.70
N LEU A 81 24.12 -6.39 12.00
CA LEU A 81 23.33 -5.58 11.08
C LEU A 81 24.04 -4.27 10.75
N ASP A 82 23.94 -3.84 9.49
CA ASP A 82 24.24 -2.46 9.13
C ASP A 82 23.00 -1.61 9.43
N TYR A 83 23.09 -0.76 10.46
CA TYR A 83 21.95 0.01 10.96
C TYR A 83 22.32 1.45 11.33
N VAL A 84 21.32 2.33 11.27
CA VAL A 84 21.44 3.74 11.61
C VAL A 84 20.26 4.08 12.50
N ASP A 85 20.58 4.67 13.64
CA ASP A 85 19.57 5.17 14.55
C ASP A 85 18.85 6.38 13.92
N CYS A 86 17.52 6.26 13.83
CA CYS A 86 16.63 7.32 13.37
C CYS A 86 15.46 7.56 14.35
N THR A 87 15.60 7.19 15.63
CA THR A 87 14.53 7.30 16.65
C THR A 87 13.99 8.72 16.82
N GLY A 88 14.78 9.75 16.53
CA GLY A 88 14.34 11.17 16.58
C GLY A 88 13.49 11.63 15.39
N TYR A 89 13.35 10.82 14.32
CA TYR A 89 12.64 11.24 13.12
C TYR A 89 11.11 11.16 13.30
N PRO A 90 10.34 12.23 12.99
CA PRO A 90 8.89 12.23 13.13
C PRO A 90 8.22 11.49 11.98
N PHE A 91 8.25 10.15 12.02
CA PHE A 91 7.65 9.28 11.01
C PHE A 91 6.18 9.68 10.71
N ARG A 92 5.88 9.83 9.41
CA ARG A 92 4.60 10.40 8.95
C ARG A 92 3.57 9.35 8.51
N HIS A 93 3.85 8.06 8.65
CA HIS A 93 2.94 6.99 8.21
C HIS A 93 1.55 7.12 8.85
N THR A 94 0.52 7.29 8.01
CA THR A 94 -0.87 7.47 8.45
C THR A 94 -1.38 6.29 9.28
N ASN A 95 -1.00 5.07 8.89
CA ASN A 95 -1.39 3.83 9.57
C ASN A 95 -0.70 3.63 10.93
N MET A 96 0.20 4.53 11.34
CA MET A 96 0.73 4.60 12.71
C MET A 96 0.02 5.67 13.56
N LYS A 97 -0.98 6.36 13.01
CA LYS A 97 -1.72 7.42 13.68
C LYS A 97 -3.19 7.06 13.84
N ARG A 98 -3.81 6.50 12.80
CA ARG A 98 -5.22 6.12 12.80
C ARG A 98 -5.52 5.05 11.75
N PRO A 99 -6.65 4.34 11.88
CA PRO A 99 -7.20 3.51 10.81
C PRO A 99 -7.41 4.29 9.51
N THR A 100 -7.51 3.56 8.40
CA THR A 100 -7.85 4.18 7.11
C THR A 100 -9.24 4.79 7.18
N THR A 101 -9.44 5.99 6.65
CA THR A 101 -10.78 6.60 6.63
C THR A 101 -11.67 5.87 5.61
N LYS A 102 -12.88 5.49 6.02
CA LYS A 102 -13.86 4.88 5.12
C LYS A 102 -14.23 5.86 4.00
N PRO A 103 -14.06 5.51 2.71
CA PRO A 103 -14.48 6.35 1.59
C PRO A 103 -15.99 6.56 1.60
N ALA A 104 -16.46 7.78 1.29
CA ALA A 104 -17.90 8.07 1.23
C ALA A 104 -18.64 7.22 0.19
N SER A 105 -17.95 6.84 -0.90
CA SER A 105 -18.50 5.98 -1.96
C SER A 105 -18.47 4.49 -1.64
N TYR A 106 -17.93 4.07 -0.49
CA TYR A 106 -17.67 2.66 -0.19
C TYR A 106 -18.93 1.78 -0.23
N ASP A 107 -20.01 2.20 0.46
CA ASP A 107 -21.23 1.40 0.54
C ASP A 107 -21.94 1.32 -0.83
N ALA A 108 -21.95 2.45 -1.57
CA ALA A 108 -22.49 2.49 -2.93
C ALA A 108 -21.69 1.58 -3.89
N PHE A 109 -20.37 1.57 -3.76
CA PHE A 109 -19.48 0.73 -4.56
C PHE A 109 -19.79 -0.76 -4.35
N TRP A 110 -19.87 -1.22 -3.11
CA TRP A 110 -20.11 -2.63 -2.81
C TRP A 110 -21.55 -3.04 -3.18
N LYS A 111 -22.54 -2.18 -2.95
CA LYS A 111 -23.91 -2.42 -3.42
C LYS A 111 -23.94 -2.67 -4.94
N GLU A 112 -23.34 -1.78 -5.72
CA GLU A 112 -23.29 -1.91 -7.18
C GLU A 112 -22.48 -3.12 -7.64
N TYR A 113 -21.39 -3.46 -6.94
CA TYR A 113 -20.62 -4.66 -7.20
C TYR A 113 -21.47 -5.94 -7.04
N HIS A 114 -22.27 -6.01 -5.96
CA HIS A 114 -23.12 -7.16 -5.70
C HIS A 114 -24.33 -7.26 -6.64
N GLU A 115 -24.92 -6.12 -7.02
CA GLU A 115 -26.08 -6.08 -7.93
C GLU A 115 -25.69 -6.28 -9.40
N ASN A 116 -24.59 -5.67 -9.84
CA ASN A 116 -24.25 -5.53 -11.27
C ASN A 116 -22.89 -6.14 -11.66
N GLY A 117 -22.16 -6.70 -10.71
CA GLY A 117 -20.89 -7.39 -10.94
C GLY A 117 -19.67 -6.48 -11.17
N PHE A 118 -18.50 -7.12 -11.32
CA PHE A 118 -17.20 -6.46 -11.40
C PHE A 118 -17.04 -5.52 -12.61
N GLU A 119 -17.56 -5.89 -13.79
CA GLU A 119 -17.39 -5.09 -15.01
C GLU A 119 -18.01 -3.70 -14.88
N THR A 120 -19.15 -3.62 -14.19
CA THR A 120 -19.88 -2.37 -13.93
C THR A 120 -19.05 -1.43 -13.06
N VAL A 121 -18.54 -1.92 -11.93
CA VAL A 121 -17.74 -1.09 -11.02
C VAL A 121 -16.38 -0.69 -11.61
N VAL A 122 -15.79 -1.54 -12.47
CA VAL A 122 -14.56 -1.20 -13.22
C VAL A 122 -14.80 -0.03 -14.17
N LYS A 123 -15.90 -0.04 -14.93
CA LYS A 123 -16.25 1.06 -15.83
C LYS A 123 -16.49 2.36 -15.06
N ARG A 124 -17.23 2.30 -13.95
CA ARG A 124 -17.62 3.48 -13.17
C ARG A 124 -16.47 4.07 -12.33
N TYR A 125 -15.84 3.24 -11.49
CA TYR A 125 -14.88 3.70 -10.48
C TYR A 125 -13.45 3.71 -11.02
N ALA A 126 -13.05 2.66 -11.74
CA ALA A 126 -11.74 2.64 -12.39
C ALA A 126 -11.68 3.43 -13.70
N LYS A 127 -12.82 3.91 -14.24
CA LYS A 127 -12.92 4.61 -15.54
C LYS A 127 -12.26 3.80 -16.67
N TYR A 128 -12.39 2.48 -16.61
CA TYR A 128 -11.77 1.57 -17.58
C TYR A 128 -12.79 1.14 -18.63
N GLU A 129 -12.48 1.46 -19.88
CA GLU A 129 -13.24 1.06 -21.07
C GLU A 129 -12.54 -0.13 -21.76
N PRO A 130 -13.21 -1.28 -21.95
CA PRO A 130 -12.66 -2.43 -22.67
C PRO A 130 -12.17 -2.11 -24.09
N GLN A 131 -12.69 -1.04 -24.69
CA GLN A 131 -12.35 -0.61 -26.05
C GLN A 131 -10.95 0.02 -26.19
N SER A 132 -10.20 0.19 -25.10
CA SER A 132 -8.91 0.87 -25.14
C SER A 132 -7.80 0.08 -25.82
N TYR A 133 -7.80 -1.26 -25.78
CA TYR A 133 -6.64 -1.99 -26.34
C TYR A 133 -6.60 -1.94 -27.87
N TRP A 134 -7.69 -2.22 -28.59
CA TRP A 134 -7.67 -2.20 -30.07
C TRP A 134 -7.59 -0.77 -30.60
N LYS A 135 -8.27 0.18 -29.95
CA LYS A 135 -8.18 1.61 -30.29
C LYS A 135 -6.78 2.18 -30.02
N ASN A 136 -6.10 1.77 -28.95
CA ASN A 136 -4.72 2.21 -28.67
C ASN A 136 -3.70 1.55 -29.62
N ARG A 137 -3.88 0.27 -30.00
CA ARG A 137 -3.06 -0.36 -31.07
C ARG A 137 -3.27 0.31 -32.42
N LEU A 138 -4.51 0.62 -32.80
CA LEU A 138 -4.79 1.37 -34.02
C LEU A 138 -4.17 2.76 -33.96
N LYS A 139 -4.34 3.51 -32.86
CA LYS A 139 -3.69 4.81 -32.67
C LYS A 139 -2.16 4.71 -32.76
N ALA A 140 -1.53 3.66 -32.22
CA ALA A 140 -0.09 3.44 -32.34
C ALA A 140 0.36 3.10 -33.78
N LEU A 141 -0.47 2.39 -34.54
CA LEU A 141 -0.25 2.13 -35.97
C LEU A 141 -0.36 3.42 -36.81
N PHE A 142 -1.31 4.30 -36.48
CA PHE A 142 -1.53 5.56 -37.19
C PHE A 142 -0.65 6.73 -36.70
N LYS A 143 0.01 6.62 -35.54
CA LYS A 143 1.01 7.61 -35.05
C LYS A 143 2.40 7.44 -35.66
N LYS A 144 2.60 6.40 -36.49
CA LYS A 144 3.89 6.03 -37.09
C LYS A 144 4.05 6.50 -38.55
N LYS A 145 3.25 7.49 -38.98
CA LYS A 145 3.42 8.21 -40.24
C LYS A 145 3.79 9.65 -39.97
#